data_AF-A0A0L0AUE6-F1
#
_entry.id   AF-A0A0L0AUE6-F1
#
_cell.length_a   1.000
_cell.length_b   1.000
_cell.length_c   1.000
_cell.angle_alpha   90.00
_cell.angle_beta   90.00
_cell.angle_gamma   90.00
#
_symmetry.space_group_name_H-M   'P 1'
#
loop_
_entity.id
_entity.type
_entity.pdbx_description
1 polymer ?
#
loop_
_entity_poly.entity_id
_entity_poly.type
_entity_poly.pdbx_seq_one_letter_code
_entity_poly.pdbx_strand_id
1 'polypeptide(L)'
;MSGARGSDLRFVDNPSPRHVKDFAALSALNIKANVLLNSDDHSVPIHMKDPSALIDAIDNNISQMAKEWGVSIQDVEAVIGTSKGITEPVCGITANTIMKLFLDNDNFSYRFENGHSLSLSQLQEQLTSLPSDKNFILRVTDGALGHAYVIDLPASPSPCREVFLYQSDLGDGVTRTLRFKDWMNQKGSRPISLDDINAHFTGMVQNHNDLARIATLFDVDGDVKMMRAEHLISHKQGEFNFQLFEYDLKNLENNMSIIKSHCH
;
A
#
# COMPACT_ATOMS: atom_id res chain seq x y z
N MET A 1 -52.21 4.08 -4.66
CA MET A 1 -51.24 3.89 -5.75
C MET A 1 -49.86 4.13 -5.18
N SER A 2 -48.99 3.12 -5.35
CA SER A 2 -47.54 3.09 -5.08
C SER A 2 -46.85 4.41 -5.46
N GLY A 3 -45.90 4.97 -4.71
CA GLY A 3 -44.79 4.31 -4.01
C GLY A 3 -43.55 4.37 -4.91
N ALA A 4 -42.82 5.49 -4.89
CA ALA A 4 -41.50 5.60 -5.50
C ALA A 4 -40.46 5.59 -4.37
N ARG A 5 -39.83 4.43 -4.20
CA ARG A 5 -38.70 4.21 -3.29
C ARG A 5 -37.52 5.02 -3.81
N GLY A 6 -36.95 5.85 -2.93
CA GLY A 6 -35.58 6.31 -3.10
C GLY A 6 -34.69 5.08 -3.24
N SER A 7 -33.90 5.06 -4.30
CA SER A 7 -32.82 4.09 -4.45
C SER A 7 -31.76 4.42 -3.40
N ASP A 8 -31.88 3.78 -2.24
CA ASP A 8 -30.75 3.59 -1.33
C ASP A 8 -29.65 2.88 -2.14
N LEU A 9 -28.67 3.65 -2.61
CA LEU A 9 -27.36 3.14 -2.96
C LEU A 9 -26.79 2.56 -1.67
N ARG A 10 -27.06 1.28 -1.42
CA ARG A 10 -26.38 0.55 -0.35
C ARG A 10 -24.93 0.48 -0.76
N PHE A 11 -24.09 1.33 -0.18
CA PHE A 11 -22.66 1.10 -0.14
C PHE A 11 -22.45 -0.34 0.30
N VAL A 12 -21.74 -1.13 -0.50
CA VAL A 12 -21.28 -2.42 -0.03
C VAL A 12 -20.21 -2.11 1.01
N ASP A 13 -20.53 -2.40 2.27
CA ASP A 13 -19.58 -2.30 3.37
C ASP A 13 -18.52 -3.40 3.18
N ASN A 14 -17.55 -3.17 2.28
CA ASN A 14 -16.39 -4.04 2.19
C ASN A 14 -15.45 -3.70 3.35
N PRO A 15 -15.17 -4.64 4.27
CA PRO A 15 -14.36 -4.35 5.44
C PRO A 15 -12.86 -4.26 5.13
N SER A 16 -12.40 -4.53 3.90
CA SER A 16 -10.96 -4.48 3.56
C SER A 16 -10.29 -3.14 3.90
N PRO A 17 -10.85 -1.94 3.59
CA PRO A 17 -10.19 -0.68 3.97
C PRO A 17 -10.15 -0.49 5.49
N ARG A 18 -11.11 -1.07 6.22
CA ARG A 18 -11.12 -1.07 7.70
C ARG A 18 -10.00 -1.94 8.26
N HIS A 19 -9.77 -3.12 7.71
CA HIS A 19 -8.66 -3.99 8.11
C HIS A 19 -7.29 -3.31 7.89
N VAL A 20 -7.11 -2.66 6.75
CA VAL A 20 -5.88 -1.89 6.45
C VAL A 20 -5.74 -0.70 7.42
N LYS A 21 -6.83 0.00 7.72
CA LYS A 21 -6.84 1.10 8.70
C LYS A 21 -6.51 0.63 10.11
N ASP A 22 -7.06 -0.50 10.53
CA ASP A 22 -6.75 -1.13 11.82
C ASP A 22 -5.25 -1.48 11.91
N PHE A 23 -4.68 -2.05 10.84
CA PHE A 23 -3.24 -2.34 10.78
C PHE A 23 -2.38 -1.08 10.83
N ALA A 24 -2.75 -0.04 10.08
CA ALA A 24 -2.05 1.25 10.09
C ALA A 24 -2.08 1.90 11.47
N ALA A 25 -3.22 1.82 12.17
CA ALA A 25 -3.36 2.34 13.53
C ALA A 25 -2.51 1.54 14.55
N LEU A 26 -2.53 0.21 14.45
CA LEU A 26 -1.77 -0.69 15.32
C LEU A 26 -0.26 -0.51 15.13
N SER A 27 0.23 -0.55 13.89
CA SER A 27 1.66 -0.43 13.55
C SER A 27 2.26 0.94 13.84
N ALA A 28 1.45 1.99 13.99
CA ALA A 28 1.91 3.31 14.40
C ALA A 28 2.08 3.46 15.93
N LEU A 29 1.60 2.50 16.73
CA LEU A 29 1.58 2.58 18.19
C LEU A 29 2.22 1.36 18.88
N ASN A 30 2.41 0.27 18.15
CA ASN A 30 2.91 -0.99 18.69
C ASN A 30 4.16 -1.43 17.91
N ILE A 31 5.28 -1.55 18.61
CA ILE A 31 6.59 -1.89 18.01
C ILE A 31 6.56 -3.25 17.31
N LYS A 32 5.86 -4.25 17.87
CA LYS A 32 5.74 -5.57 17.24
C LYS A 32 5.00 -5.48 15.89
N ALA A 33 3.92 -4.70 15.83
CA ALA A 33 3.22 -4.48 14.56
C ALA A 33 4.03 -3.58 13.61
N ASN A 34 4.81 -2.64 14.13
CA ASN A 34 5.67 -1.77 13.33
C ASN A 34 6.81 -2.54 12.67
N VAL A 35 7.43 -3.51 13.35
CA VAL A 35 8.46 -4.36 12.75
C VAL A 35 7.88 -5.31 11.71
N LEU A 36 6.62 -5.74 11.87
CA LEU A 36 5.91 -6.48 10.81
C LEU A 36 5.66 -5.60 9.59
N LEU A 37 5.25 -4.34 9.80
CA LEU A 37 5.08 -3.35 8.72
C LEU A 37 6.37 -3.14 7.92
N ASN A 38 7.50 -3.03 8.63
CA ASN A 38 8.82 -2.75 8.06
C ASN A 38 9.65 -4.02 7.74
N SER A 39 9.06 -5.21 7.79
CA SER A 39 9.80 -6.46 7.56
C SER A 39 10.14 -6.63 6.09
N ASP A 40 11.42 -6.83 5.80
CA ASP A 40 11.98 -7.07 4.47
C ASP A 40 12.16 -8.55 4.13
N ASP A 41 11.99 -9.47 5.09
CA ASP A 41 11.96 -10.89 4.81
C ASP A 41 10.67 -11.27 4.05
N HIS A 42 10.68 -11.09 2.74
CA HIS A 42 9.55 -11.40 1.89
C HIS A 42 9.31 -12.91 1.76
N SER A 43 10.23 -13.74 2.29
CA SER A 43 10.13 -15.19 2.18
C SER A 43 9.09 -15.82 3.08
N VAL A 44 8.86 -15.21 4.24
CA VAL A 44 7.93 -15.67 5.27
C VAL A 44 6.59 -14.95 5.14
N PRO A 45 5.46 -15.69 5.13
CA PRO A 45 4.12 -15.12 5.21
C PRO A 45 3.94 -14.22 6.44
N ILE A 46 3.21 -13.10 6.31
CA ILE A 46 3.10 -12.10 7.37
C ILE A 46 2.54 -12.65 8.68
N HIS A 47 1.61 -13.61 8.63
CA HIS A 47 1.02 -14.24 9.82
C HIS A 47 1.97 -15.22 10.52
N MET A 48 3.02 -15.68 9.83
CA MET A 48 4.03 -16.61 10.34
C MET A 48 5.27 -15.89 10.88
N LYS A 49 5.37 -14.57 10.71
CA LYS A 49 6.48 -13.78 11.24
C LYS A 49 6.40 -13.70 12.76
N ASP A 50 7.53 -13.87 13.42
CA ASP A 50 7.69 -13.61 14.85
C ASP A 50 8.28 -12.20 15.05
N PRO A 51 7.49 -11.23 15.57
CA PRO A 51 7.98 -9.88 15.81
C PRO A 51 9.15 -9.82 16.79
N SER A 52 9.23 -10.74 17.76
CA SER A 52 10.31 -10.74 18.76
C SER A 52 11.63 -11.15 18.10
N ALA A 53 11.61 -12.20 17.27
CA ALA A 53 12.77 -12.62 16.50
C ALA A 53 13.24 -11.54 15.51
N LEU A 54 12.31 -10.78 14.92
CA LEU A 54 12.66 -9.64 14.05
C LEU A 54 13.33 -8.51 14.82
N ILE A 55 12.82 -8.17 16.01
CA ILE A 55 13.44 -7.16 16.89
C ILE A 55 14.85 -7.59 17.31
N ASP A 56 15.02 -8.84 17.73
CA ASP A 56 16.32 -9.39 18.12
C ASP A 56 17.30 -9.39 16.94
N ALA A 57 16.83 -9.69 15.72
CA ALA A 57 17.65 -9.62 14.51
C ALA A 57 18.14 -8.19 14.23
N ILE A 58 17.26 -7.18 14.40
CA ILE A 58 17.63 -5.76 14.26
C ILE A 58 18.67 -5.36 15.33
N ASP A 59 18.46 -5.73 16.59
CA ASP A 59 19.39 -5.41 17.69
C ASP A 59 20.78 -6.05 17.49
N ASN A 60 20.80 -7.29 16.99
CA ASN A 60 22.04 -7.98 16.65
C ASN A 60 22.77 -7.29 15.48
N ASN A 61 22.02 -6.88 14.45
CA ASN A 61 22.57 -6.17 13.28
C ASN A 61 23.17 -4.82 13.68
N ILE A 62 22.46 -4.03 14.49
CA ILE A 62 22.96 -2.76 15.05
C ILE A 62 24.24 -2.98 15.86
N SER A 63 24.24 -3.99 16.74
CA SER A 63 25.39 -4.34 17.57
C SER A 63 26.61 -4.79 16.75
N GLN A 64 26.38 -5.48 15.64
CA GLN A 64 27.43 -5.89 14.71
C GLN A 64 27.99 -4.68 13.96
N MET A 65 27.13 -3.84 13.37
CA MET A 65 27.58 -2.63 12.66
C MET A 65 28.34 -1.66 13.56
N ALA A 66 27.94 -1.49 14.82
CA ALA A 66 28.66 -0.64 15.77
C ALA A 66 30.12 -1.11 15.95
N LYS A 67 30.33 -2.44 16.02
CA LYS A 67 31.68 -3.04 16.08
C LYS A 67 32.46 -2.85 14.78
N GLU A 68 31.81 -3.07 13.64
CA GLU A 68 32.44 -2.98 12.32
C GLU A 68 32.84 -1.53 11.97
N TRP A 69 31.99 -0.56 12.31
CA TRP A 69 32.23 0.86 12.05
C TRP A 69 33.14 1.49 13.12
N GLY A 70 33.35 0.81 14.25
CA GLY A 70 34.13 1.34 15.37
C GLY A 70 33.46 2.52 16.08
N VAL A 71 32.12 2.57 16.09
CA VAL A 71 31.31 3.65 16.68
C VAL A 71 30.36 3.10 17.75
N SER A 72 29.63 3.97 18.45
CA SER A 72 28.66 3.52 19.45
C SER A 72 27.40 2.93 18.80
N ILE A 73 26.65 2.12 19.55
CA ILE A 73 25.32 1.65 19.14
C ILE A 73 24.40 2.84 18.85
N GLN A 74 24.47 3.91 19.65
CA GLN A 74 23.63 5.09 19.45
C GLN A 74 23.92 5.80 18.12
N ASP A 75 25.20 5.83 17.69
CA ASP A 75 25.59 6.43 16.41
C ASP A 75 25.03 5.62 15.24
N VAL A 76 25.04 4.29 15.34
CA VAL A 76 24.43 3.41 14.34
C VAL A 76 22.91 3.63 14.32
N GLU A 77 22.25 3.58 15.49
CA GLU A 77 20.80 3.80 15.59
C GLU A 77 20.36 5.13 14.98
N ALA A 78 21.17 6.19 15.11
CA ALA A 78 20.89 7.50 14.52
C ALA A 78 20.95 7.53 12.99
N VAL A 79 21.67 6.60 12.36
CA VAL A 79 21.85 6.53 10.90
C VAL A 79 20.84 5.58 10.26
N ILE A 80 20.64 4.40 10.84
CA ILE A 80 19.85 3.32 10.23
C ILE A 80 18.51 3.04 10.92
N GLY A 81 18.25 3.69 12.06
CA GLY A 81 17.07 3.45 12.88
C GLY A 81 17.30 2.46 14.02
N THR A 82 16.24 2.22 14.80
CA THR A 82 16.26 1.38 16.02
C THR A 82 15.04 0.46 16.05
N SER A 83 15.20 -0.71 16.68
CA SER A 83 14.09 -1.65 16.94
C SER A 83 13.13 -1.15 18.03
N LYS A 84 13.54 -0.15 18.82
CA LYS A 84 12.82 0.35 20.01
C LYS A 84 11.86 1.49 19.69
N GLY A 85 11.90 2.00 18.47
CA GLY A 85 11.09 3.12 17.99
C GLY A 85 10.04 2.68 16.99
N ILE A 86 9.16 3.61 16.64
CA ILE A 86 8.24 3.47 15.50
C ILE A 86 8.94 4.03 14.27
N THR A 87 9.13 3.17 13.26
CA THR A 87 9.68 3.55 11.96
C THR A 87 8.53 3.73 10.97
N GLU A 88 8.47 4.89 10.34
CA GLU A 88 7.52 5.15 9.26
C GLU A 88 8.03 4.53 7.96
N PRO A 89 7.27 3.61 7.33
CA PRO A 89 7.71 2.93 6.12
C PRO A 89 7.68 3.87 4.91
N VAL A 90 8.64 3.69 4.00
CA VAL A 90 8.55 4.25 2.65
C VAL A 90 7.50 3.53 1.81
N CYS A 91 7.13 4.14 0.69
CA CYS A 91 6.03 3.71 -0.18
C CYS A 91 6.12 2.23 -0.61
N GLY A 92 7.30 1.77 -1.01
CA GLY A 92 7.53 0.38 -1.44
C GLY A 92 7.34 -0.65 -0.32
N ILE A 93 7.75 -0.32 0.90
CA ILE A 93 7.58 -1.19 2.08
C ILE A 93 6.10 -1.32 2.40
N THR A 94 5.39 -0.19 2.47
CA THR A 94 3.93 -0.17 2.70
C THR A 94 3.20 -0.97 1.65
N ALA A 95 3.49 -0.75 0.37
CA ALA A 95 2.84 -1.48 -0.73
C ALA A 95 3.07 -2.99 -0.62
N ASN A 96 4.32 -3.42 -0.40
CA ASN A 96 4.64 -4.84 -0.25
C ASN A 96 3.93 -5.47 0.96
N THR A 97 3.93 -4.80 2.11
CA THR A 97 3.29 -5.31 3.32
C THR A 97 1.77 -5.40 3.17
N ILE A 98 1.13 -4.43 2.51
CA ILE A 98 -0.31 -4.50 2.22
C ILE A 98 -0.60 -5.68 1.29
N MET A 99 0.19 -5.91 0.24
CA MET A 99 0.02 -7.09 -0.61
C MET A 99 0.12 -8.39 0.21
N LYS A 100 1.06 -8.45 1.17
CA LYS A 100 1.19 -9.58 2.10
C LYS A 100 -0.04 -9.74 3.00
N LEU A 101 -0.59 -8.66 3.56
CA LEU A 101 -1.82 -8.74 4.37
C LEU A 101 -2.97 -9.41 3.63
N PHE A 102 -3.14 -9.10 2.34
CA PHE A 102 -4.23 -9.62 1.54
C PHE A 102 -3.98 -11.04 1.01
N LEU A 103 -2.74 -11.34 0.61
CA LEU A 103 -2.44 -12.53 -0.20
C LEU A 103 -1.74 -13.64 0.58
N ASP A 104 -0.96 -13.30 1.61
CA ASP A 104 -0.17 -14.31 2.32
C ASP A 104 -1.09 -15.33 3.00
N ASN A 105 -0.73 -16.60 2.88
CA ASN A 105 -1.34 -17.72 3.57
C ASN A 105 -0.30 -18.84 3.71
N ASP A 106 -0.69 -19.99 4.23
CA ASP A 106 0.25 -21.09 4.51
C ASP A 106 1.00 -21.60 3.24
N ASN A 107 0.43 -21.38 2.06
CA ASN A 107 0.98 -21.85 0.78
C ASN A 107 1.53 -20.73 -0.11
N PHE A 108 1.33 -19.45 0.26
CA PHE A 108 1.73 -18.31 -0.55
C PHE A 108 2.33 -17.21 0.31
N SER A 109 3.47 -16.69 -0.11
CA SER A 109 4.09 -15.49 0.45
C SER A 109 4.39 -14.52 -0.69
N TYR A 110 3.74 -13.36 -0.68
CA TYR A 110 3.96 -12.33 -1.67
C TYR A 110 5.42 -11.84 -1.64
N ARG A 111 6.05 -11.83 -2.82
CA ARG A 111 7.37 -11.27 -3.08
C ARG A 111 7.32 -10.46 -4.36
N PHE A 112 7.73 -9.20 -4.29
CA PHE A 112 7.69 -8.30 -5.44
C PHE A 112 8.47 -8.86 -6.65
N GLU A 113 9.67 -9.40 -6.40
CA GLU A 113 10.57 -9.95 -7.43
C GLU A 113 9.98 -11.13 -8.20
N ASN A 114 9.05 -11.87 -7.59
CA ASN A 114 8.43 -13.05 -8.20
C ASN A 114 7.10 -12.71 -8.90
N GLY A 115 6.59 -11.49 -8.75
CA GLY A 115 5.32 -11.09 -9.32
C GLY A 115 5.42 -10.82 -10.82
N HIS A 116 4.47 -11.34 -11.59
CA HIS A 116 4.36 -11.04 -13.01
C HIS A 116 3.83 -9.62 -13.21
N SER A 117 4.62 -8.76 -13.86
CA SER A 117 4.18 -7.42 -14.21
C SER A 117 3.40 -7.42 -15.51
N LEU A 118 2.22 -6.81 -15.49
CA LEU A 118 1.40 -6.54 -16.67
C LEU A 118 1.86 -5.27 -17.39
N SER A 119 1.67 -5.20 -18.70
CA SER A 119 1.67 -3.93 -19.43
C SER A 119 0.41 -3.12 -19.10
N LEU A 120 0.41 -1.81 -19.40
CA LEU A 120 -0.81 -0.99 -19.24
C LEU A 120 -1.99 -1.55 -20.06
N SER A 121 -1.74 -1.99 -21.30
CA SER A 121 -2.80 -2.54 -22.15
C SER A 121 -3.40 -3.84 -21.58
N GLN A 122 -2.56 -4.73 -21.05
CA GLN A 122 -3.01 -5.97 -20.39
C GLN A 122 -3.79 -5.66 -19.11
N LEU A 123 -3.33 -4.71 -18.31
CA LEU A 123 -4.05 -4.27 -17.12
C LEU A 123 -5.42 -3.70 -17.48
N GLN A 124 -5.49 -2.80 -18.47
CA GLN A 124 -6.75 -2.20 -18.92
C GLN A 124 -7.76 -3.26 -19.38
N GLU A 125 -7.30 -4.23 -20.19
CA GLU A 125 -8.14 -5.34 -20.63
C GLU A 125 -8.67 -6.17 -19.44
N GLN A 126 -7.81 -6.51 -18.48
CA GLN A 126 -8.21 -7.26 -17.29
C GLN A 126 -9.18 -6.47 -16.41
N LEU A 127 -8.94 -5.18 -16.18
CA LEU A 127 -9.80 -4.32 -15.37
C LEU A 127 -11.23 -4.23 -15.93
N THR A 128 -11.40 -4.23 -17.25
CA THR A 128 -12.73 -4.22 -17.89
C THR A 128 -13.49 -5.54 -17.79
N SER A 129 -12.81 -6.64 -17.47
CA SER A 129 -13.35 -8.00 -17.47
C SER A 129 -13.40 -8.65 -16.07
N LEU A 130 -13.11 -7.90 -15.00
CA LEU A 130 -13.11 -8.42 -13.64
C LEU A 130 -14.51 -8.90 -13.21
N PRO A 131 -14.64 -10.16 -12.75
CA PRO A 131 -15.88 -10.67 -12.18
C PRO A 131 -16.36 -9.82 -10.99
N SER A 132 -17.62 -9.39 -11.03
CA SER A 132 -18.25 -8.50 -10.03
C SER A 132 -18.31 -9.12 -8.62
N ASP A 133 -18.32 -10.44 -8.52
CA ASP A 133 -18.41 -11.23 -7.29
C ASP A 133 -17.04 -11.56 -6.67
N LYS A 134 -15.94 -11.12 -7.28
CA LYS A 134 -14.57 -11.38 -6.82
C LYS A 134 -13.83 -10.10 -6.43
N ASN A 135 -12.93 -10.22 -5.46
CA ASN A 135 -12.08 -9.12 -5.03
C ASN A 135 -10.70 -9.20 -5.70
N PHE A 136 -10.13 -8.03 -6.02
CA PHE A 136 -8.81 -7.94 -6.59
C PHE A 136 -7.97 -6.87 -5.89
N ILE A 137 -6.66 -7.03 -5.93
CA ILE A 137 -5.71 -6.08 -5.38
C ILE A 137 -4.58 -5.88 -6.39
N LEU A 138 -4.25 -4.61 -6.65
CA LEU A 138 -3.25 -4.18 -7.62
C LEU A 138 -2.12 -3.47 -6.89
N ARG A 139 -0.90 -4.00 -7.00
CA ARG A 139 0.31 -3.24 -6.66
C ARG A 139 0.79 -2.47 -7.87
N VAL A 140 1.11 -1.19 -7.65
CA VAL A 140 1.68 -0.32 -8.68
C VAL A 140 3.05 0.18 -8.23
N THR A 141 4.02 0.13 -9.13
CA THR A 141 5.18 1.03 -9.11
C THR A 141 5.07 1.98 -10.27
N ASP A 142 5.04 3.28 -9.98
CA ASP A 142 4.98 4.38 -10.94
C ASP A 142 6.37 5.00 -11.05
N GLY A 143 7.08 4.69 -12.14
CA GLY A 143 8.46 5.09 -12.33
C GLY A 143 8.64 6.60 -12.47
N ALA A 144 7.66 7.31 -13.02
CA ALA A 144 7.72 8.75 -13.21
C ALA A 144 7.42 9.53 -11.92
N LEU A 145 6.56 9.01 -11.05
CA LEU A 145 6.41 9.55 -9.70
C LEU A 145 7.54 9.11 -8.76
N GLY A 146 8.26 8.03 -9.10
CA GLY A 146 9.20 7.38 -8.18
C GLY A 146 8.49 6.75 -6.98
N HIS A 147 7.26 6.26 -7.20
CA HIS A 147 6.32 5.95 -6.13
C HIS A 147 5.75 4.53 -6.21
N ALA A 148 5.31 4.00 -5.07
CA ALA A 148 4.63 2.71 -5.00
C ALA A 148 3.37 2.79 -4.13
N TYR A 149 2.30 2.15 -4.59
CA TYR A 149 1.00 2.18 -3.91
C TYR A 149 0.19 0.93 -4.28
N VAL A 150 -0.89 0.72 -3.54
CA VAL A 150 -1.82 -0.39 -3.74
C VAL A 150 -3.20 0.16 -4.05
N ILE A 151 -3.89 -0.49 -4.98
CA ILE A 151 -5.30 -0.24 -5.28
C ILE A 151 -6.08 -1.50 -4.94
N ASP A 152 -7.06 -1.37 -4.06
CA ASP A 152 -7.99 -2.41 -3.66
C ASP A 152 -9.28 -2.29 -4.48
N LEU A 153 -9.67 -3.40 -5.10
CA LEU A 153 -10.83 -3.53 -5.99
C LEU A 153 -11.78 -4.58 -5.41
N PRO A 154 -12.51 -4.26 -4.33
CA PRO A 154 -13.42 -5.19 -3.70
C PRO A 154 -14.54 -5.67 -4.64
N ALA A 155 -15.07 -6.87 -4.36
CA ALA A 155 -16.27 -7.37 -5.02
C ALA A 155 -17.42 -6.38 -4.82
N SER A 156 -18.17 -6.11 -5.89
CA SER A 156 -19.28 -5.18 -5.86
C SER A 156 -20.35 -5.58 -6.87
N PRO A 157 -21.64 -5.64 -6.46
CA PRO A 157 -22.76 -5.83 -7.37
C PRO A 157 -23.07 -4.55 -8.17
N SER A 158 -22.41 -3.43 -7.87
CA SER A 158 -22.57 -2.17 -8.59
C SER A 158 -21.97 -2.27 -9.99
N PRO A 159 -22.59 -1.66 -11.01
CA PRO A 159 -21.99 -1.50 -12.34
C PRO A 159 -20.66 -0.75 -12.31
N CYS A 160 -20.49 0.15 -11.34
CA CYS A 160 -19.26 0.89 -11.10
C CYS A 160 -18.64 0.38 -9.79
N ARG A 161 -17.50 -0.33 -9.91
CA ARG A 161 -16.75 -0.82 -8.75
C ARG A 161 -16.07 0.35 -8.04
N GLU A 162 -16.36 0.50 -6.76
CA GLU A 162 -15.59 1.39 -5.89
C GLU A 162 -14.22 0.79 -5.63
N VAL A 163 -13.17 1.61 -5.73
CA VAL A 163 -11.79 1.17 -5.48
C VAL A 163 -11.11 2.11 -4.49
N PHE A 164 -10.12 1.59 -3.76
CA PHE A 164 -9.47 2.31 -2.67
C PHE A 164 -7.96 2.31 -2.89
N LEU A 165 -7.30 3.45 -2.63
CA LEU A 165 -5.85 3.58 -2.76
C LEU A 165 -5.21 3.54 -1.39
N TYR A 166 -4.15 2.75 -1.23
CA TYR A 166 -3.35 2.67 0.00
C TYR A 166 -1.89 3.03 -0.28
N GLN A 167 -1.32 3.92 0.54
CA GLN A 167 0.05 4.40 0.38
C GLN A 167 0.64 4.96 1.68
N SER A 168 1.96 5.02 1.71
CA SER A 168 2.78 6.01 2.45
C SER A 168 3.75 6.63 1.46
N ASP A 169 4.39 7.75 1.81
CA ASP A 169 5.36 8.41 0.94
C ASP A 169 6.46 9.07 1.77
N LEU A 170 7.71 8.92 1.33
CA LEU A 170 8.86 9.62 1.90
C LEU A 170 8.80 11.12 1.58
N GLY A 171 8.24 11.47 0.40
CA GLY A 171 8.07 12.85 -0.03
C GLY A 171 9.30 13.46 -0.67
N ASP A 172 10.12 12.68 -1.35
CA ASP A 172 11.26 13.16 -2.15
C ASP A 172 10.88 13.41 -3.63
N GLY A 173 9.71 12.94 -4.05
CA GLY A 173 9.20 13.03 -5.42
C GLY A 173 8.21 14.18 -5.65
N VAL A 174 7.28 13.95 -6.57
CA VAL A 174 6.21 14.89 -6.92
C VAL A 174 5.27 15.14 -5.74
N THR A 175 4.98 14.07 -5.00
CA THR A 175 4.12 14.04 -3.82
C THR A 175 4.90 14.40 -2.55
N ARG A 176 4.21 14.97 -1.56
CA ARG A 176 4.79 15.32 -0.25
C ARG A 176 4.85 14.11 0.69
N THR A 177 5.63 14.23 1.76
CA THR A 177 5.74 13.19 2.80
C THR A 177 4.37 12.86 3.38
N LEU A 178 4.10 11.58 3.53
CA LEU A 178 2.79 11.07 3.96
C LEU A 178 2.95 9.78 4.77
N ARG A 179 2.58 9.83 6.05
CA ARG A 179 2.57 8.64 6.90
C ARG A 179 1.41 7.73 6.54
N PHE A 180 1.63 6.42 6.61
CA PHE A 180 0.61 5.42 6.27
C PHE A 180 -0.67 5.59 7.10
N LYS A 181 -0.53 5.81 8.41
CA LYS A 181 -1.66 6.04 9.32
C LYS A 181 -2.46 7.28 8.97
N ASP A 182 -1.80 8.38 8.58
CA ASP A 182 -2.48 9.63 8.26
C ASP A 182 -3.28 9.49 6.97
N TRP A 183 -2.71 8.82 5.96
CA TRP A 183 -3.41 8.46 4.74
C TRP A 183 -4.68 7.64 5.04
N MET A 184 -4.55 6.54 5.78
CA MET A 184 -5.68 5.66 6.08
C MET A 184 -6.75 6.32 6.95
N ASN A 185 -6.38 7.28 7.80
CA ASN A 185 -7.34 8.02 8.61
C ASN A 185 -8.13 9.06 7.82
N GLN A 186 -7.51 9.67 6.80
CA GLN A 186 -8.10 10.82 6.11
C GLN A 186 -8.73 10.44 4.78
N LYS A 187 -8.03 9.64 3.95
CA LYS A 187 -8.37 9.43 2.54
C LYS A 187 -8.36 7.97 2.08
N GLY A 188 -7.57 7.08 2.68
CA GLY A 188 -7.42 5.69 2.24
C GLY A 188 -8.70 4.85 2.28
N SER A 189 -9.73 5.25 3.04
CA SER A 189 -11.06 4.61 3.03
C SER A 189 -12.09 5.35 2.18
N ARG A 190 -11.70 6.38 1.42
CA ARG A 190 -12.59 7.07 0.48
C ARG A 190 -12.48 6.40 -0.89
N PRO A 191 -13.59 6.04 -1.53
CA PRO A 191 -13.54 5.43 -2.85
C PRO A 191 -13.04 6.46 -3.87
N ILE A 192 -12.25 5.97 -4.83
CA ILE A 192 -11.82 6.72 -6.02
C ILE A 192 -12.38 6.04 -7.27
N SER A 193 -12.46 6.78 -8.37
CA SER A 193 -12.94 6.22 -9.64
C SER A 193 -11.85 5.38 -10.31
N LEU A 194 -12.22 4.20 -10.80
CA LEU A 194 -11.35 3.39 -11.66
C LEU A 194 -10.99 4.14 -12.95
N ASP A 195 -11.89 4.96 -13.47
CA ASP A 195 -11.63 5.80 -14.65
C ASP A 195 -10.56 6.86 -14.34
N ASP A 196 -10.55 7.42 -13.13
CA ASP A 196 -9.55 8.42 -12.74
C ASP A 196 -8.15 7.81 -12.64
N ILE A 197 -8.05 6.59 -12.09
CA ILE A 197 -6.82 5.81 -12.07
C ILE A 197 -6.36 5.50 -13.49
N ASN A 198 -7.26 5.02 -14.35
CA ASN A 198 -6.91 4.64 -15.71
C ASN A 198 -6.44 5.85 -16.54
N ALA A 199 -7.09 6.99 -16.35
CA ALA A 199 -6.68 8.25 -16.97
C ALA A 199 -5.35 8.77 -16.41
N HIS A 200 -5.03 8.53 -15.12
CA HIS A 200 -3.68 8.79 -14.58
C HIS A 200 -2.63 7.95 -15.32
N PHE A 201 -2.81 6.63 -15.39
CA PHE A 201 -1.86 5.76 -16.09
C PHE A 201 -1.68 6.14 -17.56
N THR A 202 -2.79 6.39 -18.26
CA THR A 202 -2.77 6.78 -19.68
C THR A 202 -2.09 8.13 -19.87
N GLY A 203 -2.40 9.11 -19.02
CA GLY A 203 -1.77 10.42 -19.05
C GLY A 203 -0.26 10.34 -18.85
N MET A 204 0.19 9.56 -17.86
CA MET A 204 1.62 9.37 -17.57
C MET A 204 2.38 8.69 -18.72
N VAL A 205 1.77 7.72 -19.42
CA VAL A 205 2.36 7.09 -20.62
C VAL A 205 2.39 8.05 -21.81
N GLN A 206 1.41 8.94 -21.93
CA GLN A 206 1.31 9.92 -23.02
C GLN A 206 2.08 11.23 -22.75
N ASN A 207 2.88 11.27 -21.68
CA ASN A 207 3.56 12.48 -21.19
C ASN A 207 2.61 13.65 -20.92
N HIS A 208 1.34 13.34 -20.62
CA HIS A 208 0.32 14.29 -20.22
C HIS A 208 0.17 14.26 -18.69
N ASN A 209 1.03 15.01 -18.01
CA ASN A 209 1.07 15.05 -16.56
C ASN A 209 0.02 16.04 -16.01
N ASP A 210 -1.14 15.52 -15.62
CA ASP A 210 -2.20 16.30 -14.97
C ASP A 210 -1.97 16.36 -13.44
N LEU A 211 -1.33 17.45 -12.98
CA LEU A 211 -1.05 17.65 -11.55
C LEU A 211 -2.31 17.71 -10.68
N ALA A 212 -3.44 18.18 -11.23
CA ALA A 212 -4.69 18.24 -10.47
C ALA A 212 -5.23 16.81 -10.23
N ARG A 213 -5.10 15.93 -11.23
CA ARG A 213 -5.39 14.50 -11.07
C ARG A 213 -4.45 13.82 -10.10
N ILE A 214 -3.14 14.10 -10.19
CA ILE A 214 -2.15 13.55 -9.24
C ILE A 214 -2.49 13.99 -7.82
N ALA A 215 -2.80 15.26 -7.57
CA ALA A 215 -3.23 15.73 -6.25
C ALA A 215 -4.53 15.04 -5.80
N THR A 216 -5.52 14.96 -6.69
CA THR A 216 -6.81 14.30 -6.41
C THR A 216 -6.64 12.83 -6.04
N LEU A 217 -5.67 12.12 -6.59
CA LEU A 217 -5.42 10.71 -6.28
C LEU A 217 -4.48 10.53 -5.09
N PHE A 218 -3.39 11.30 -5.01
CA PHE A 218 -2.26 10.98 -4.12
C PHE A 218 -2.03 11.98 -2.99
N ASP A 219 -2.54 13.21 -3.06
CA ASP A 219 -2.42 14.16 -1.95
C ASP A 219 -3.52 13.92 -0.90
N VAL A 220 -3.18 13.93 0.39
CA VAL A 220 -4.15 13.66 1.46
C VAL A 220 -5.30 14.68 1.50
N ASP A 221 -5.04 15.94 1.11
CA ASP A 221 -6.02 17.03 1.05
C ASP A 221 -6.55 17.29 -0.37
N GLY A 222 -5.94 16.67 -1.38
CA GLY A 222 -6.23 16.96 -2.79
C GLY A 222 -5.64 18.30 -3.26
N ASP A 223 -4.65 18.86 -2.56
CA ASP A 223 -4.10 20.18 -2.87
C ASP A 223 -2.99 20.12 -3.94
N VAL A 224 -3.29 20.62 -5.13
CA VAL A 224 -2.33 20.71 -6.25
C VAL A 224 -1.10 21.57 -5.91
N LYS A 225 -1.22 22.51 -4.96
CA LYS A 225 -0.09 23.37 -4.54
C LYS A 225 0.97 22.60 -3.77
N MET A 226 0.64 21.42 -3.25
CA MET A 226 1.58 20.54 -2.57
C MET A 226 2.37 19.65 -3.54
N MET A 227 2.02 19.67 -4.83
CA MET A 227 2.70 18.88 -5.86
C MET A 227 3.91 19.63 -6.42
N ARG A 228 5.01 18.92 -6.59
CA ARG A 228 6.26 19.44 -7.14
C ARG A 228 6.53 18.84 -8.52
N ALA A 229 5.98 19.48 -9.54
CA ALA A 229 6.02 18.98 -10.92
C ALA A 229 7.44 18.76 -11.45
N GLU A 230 8.39 19.56 -10.98
CA GLU A 230 9.81 19.49 -11.33
C GLU A 230 10.50 18.20 -10.84
N HIS A 231 9.88 17.47 -9.90
CA HIS A 231 10.38 16.18 -9.40
C HIS A 231 9.86 14.98 -10.21
N LEU A 232 9.11 15.20 -11.29
CA LEU A 232 8.74 14.15 -12.24
C LEU A 232 10.00 13.55 -12.89
N ILE A 233 10.15 12.24 -12.79
CA ILE A 233 11.27 11.51 -13.38
C ILE A 233 10.96 11.27 -14.87
N SER A 234 11.26 12.28 -15.69
CA SER A 234 10.84 12.33 -17.10
C SER A 234 11.31 11.13 -17.93
N HIS A 235 12.48 10.57 -17.64
CA HIS A 235 13.01 9.40 -18.38
C HIS A 235 12.34 8.07 -18.00
N LYS A 236 11.49 8.06 -16.96
CA LYS A 236 10.71 6.89 -16.52
C LYS A 236 9.21 7.04 -16.79
N GLN A 237 8.81 8.02 -17.61
CA GLN A 237 7.41 8.16 -18.01
C GLN A 237 6.94 6.92 -18.76
N GLY A 238 5.83 6.37 -18.30
CA GLY A 238 5.28 5.10 -18.78
C GLY A 238 5.97 3.84 -18.27
N GLU A 239 7.02 3.94 -17.45
CA GLU A 239 7.58 2.80 -16.74
C GLU A 239 6.71 2.46 -15.54
N PHE A 240 5.83 1.48 -15.72
CA PHE A 240 5.02 0.93 -14.65
C PHE A 240 5.37 -0.52 -14.37
N ASN A 241 5.25 -0.90 -13.10
CA ASN A 241 5.12 -2.30 -12.71
C ASN A 241 3.73 -2.52 -12.11
N PHE A 242 2.93 -3.37 -12.76
CA PHE A 242 1.55 -3.65 -12.36
C PHE A 242 1.41 -5.12 -11.99
N GLN A 243 1.11 -5.42 -10.73
CA GLN A 243 0.87 -6.80 -10.29
C GLN A 243 -0.55 -6.91 -9.72
N LEU A 244 -1.44 -7.55 -10.47
CA LEU A 244 -2.85 -7.74 -10.13
C LEU A 244 -3.08 -9.16 -9.62
N PHE A 245 -3.78 -9.28 -8.50
CA PHE A 245 -4.13 -10.57 -7.89
C PHE A 245 -5.60 -10.60 -7.48
N GLU A 246 -6.22 -11.76 -7.59
CA GLU A 246 -7.48 -12.06 -6.90
C GLU A 246 -7.18 -12.33 -5.42
N TYR A 247 -8.06 -11.90 -4.50
CA TYR A 247 -7.94 -12.20 -3.07
C TYR A 247 -9.25 -12.66 -2.43
N ASP A 248 -9.13 -13.50 -1.41
CA ASP A 248 -10.24 -13.85 -0.51
C ASP A 248 -10.22 -12.93 0.71
N LEU A 249 -11.33 -12.24 0.96
CA LEU A 249 -11.48 -11.35 2.11
C LEU A 249 -11.25 -12.08 3.45
N LYS A 250 -11.64 -13.35 3.55
CA LYS A 250 -11.40 -14.16 4.76
C LYS A 250 -9.91 -14.35 5.06
N ASN A 251 -9.07 -14.36 4.02
CA ASN A 251 -7.64 -14.44 4.19
C ASN A 251 -7.09 -13.19 4.88
N LEU A 252 -7.52 -12.00 4.42
CA LEU A 252 -7.19 -10.73 5.06
C LEU A 252 -7.66 -10.68 6.52
N GLU A 253 -8.91 -11.11 6.79
CA GLU A 253 -9.46 -11.20 8.14
C GLU A 253 -8.61 -12.11 9.05
N ASN A 254 -8.22 -13.29 8.55
CA ASN A 254 -7.39 -14.25 9.28
C ASN A 254 -6.01 -13.67 9.59
N ASN A 255 -5.32 -13.10 8.60
CA ASN A 255 -4.02 -12.45 8.79
C ASN A 255 -4.10 -11.33 9.83
N MET A 256 -5.13 -10.49 9.75
CA MET A 256 -5.34 -9.41 10.72
C MET A 256 -5.63 -9.94 12.14
N SER A 257 -6.37 -11.04 12.27
CA SER A 257 -6.63 -11.67 13.57
C SER A 257 -5.36 -12.19 14.21
N ILE A 258 -4.50 -12.87 13.44
CA ILE A 258 -3.22 -13.42 13.92
C ILE A 258 -2.24 -12.30 14.28
N ILE A 259 -2.14 -11.26 13.45
CA ILE A 259 -1.27 -10.11 13.75
C ILE A 259 -1.71 -9.43 15.05
N LYS A 260 -3.03 -9.22 15.23
CA LYS A 260 -3.56 -8.63 16.46
C LYS A 260 -3.20 -9.50 17.67
N SER A 261 -3.31 -10.83 17.60
CA SER A 261 -2.97 -11.72 18.72
C SER A 261 -1.47 -11.73 19.05
N HIS A 262 -0.58 -11.65 18.06
CA HIS A 262 0.87 -11.58 18.27
C HIS A 262 1.36 -10.24 18.82
N CYS A 263 0.62 -9.16 18.53
CA CYS A 263 0.98 -7.80 18.91
C CYS A 263 0.27 -7.31 20.18
N HIS A 264 -0.67 -8.07 20.74
CA HIS A 264 -1.30 -7.77 22.03
C HIS A 264 -0.34 -7.96 23.22
#